data_AF-A0A6N7W8Y8-F1
#
_entry.id   AF-A0A6N7W8Y8-F1
#
_cell.length_a   1.000
_cell.length_b   1.000
_cell.length_c   1.000
_cell.angle_alpha   90.00
_cell.angle_beta   90.00
_cell.angle_gamma   90.00
#
_symmetry.space_group_name_H-M   'P 1'
#
loop_
_entity.id
_entity.type
_entity.pdbx_description
1 polymer ?
#
loop_
_entity_poly.entity_id
_entity_poly.type
_entity_poly.pdbx_seq_one_letter_code
_entity_poly.pdbx_strand_id
1 'polypeptide(L)'
;MKDLPLEPGEEEIEPSEELLFRQITVHLMNNGKPSTSSFGPATSDKGKPSFSRESVVSAKDAQTWHNQHAKSESLGVWSVSVDEAASTGLRTIDDSAVPPAPWSQKAPGHCYVDYRAMEKRAERECRAVLLRFALKRGQVPTGDDEEPTA
;
A
#
# COMPACT_ATOMS: atom_id res chain seq x y z
N MET A 1 -13.39 -7.75 -16.06
CA MET A 1 -12.58 -8.64 -15.21
C MET A 1 -13.52 -9.41 -14.31
N LYS A 2 -13.15 -10.62 -13.89
CA LYS A 2 -13.96 -11.41 -12.95
C LYS A 2 -13.25 -11.36 -11.61
N ASP A 3 -13.89 -10.79 -10.62
CA ASP A 3 -13.34 -10.69 -9.27
C ASP A 3 -13.12 -12.10 -8.70
N LEU A 4 -11.98 -12.28 -8.04
CA LEU A 4 -11.76 -13.50 -7.26
C LEU A 4 -12.57 -13.41 -5.97
N PRO A 5 -13.12 -14.55 -5.50
CA PRO A 5 -13.83 -14.59 -4.23
C PRO A 5 -12.89 -14.21 -3.08
N LEU A 6 -13.44 -13.53 -2.07
CA LEU A 6 -12.75 -13.22 -0.83
C LEU A 6 -12.48 -14.51 -0.05
N GLU A 7 -11.32 -14.56 0.61
CA GLU A 7 -10.98 -15.63 1.55
C GLU A 7 -11.72 -15.43 2.89
N PRO A 8 -11.89 -16.46 3.72
CA PRO A 8 -12.53 -16.31 5.02
C PRO A 8 -11.81 -15.27 5.90
N GLY A 9 -12.55 -14.24 6.33
CA GLY A 9 -12.02 -13.12 7.11
C GLY A 9 -11.46 -11.97 6.28
N GLU A 10 -11.51 -12.06 4.95
CA GLU A 10 -11.28 -10.92 4.06
C GLU A 10 -12.59 -10.15 3.83
N GLU A 11 -12.52 -8.83 3.90
CA GLU A 11 -13.63 -7.92 3.61
C GLU A 11 -13.18 -6.87 2.60
N GLU A 12 -14.03 -6.57 1.62
CA GLU A 12 -13.77 -5.48 0.70
C GLU A 12 -14.05 -4.14 1.38
N ILE A 13 -13.10 -3.21 1.27
CA ILE A 13 -13.25 -1.85 1.79
C ILE A 13 -13.98 -1.03 0.72
N GLU A 14 -15.10 -0.45 1.11
CA GLU A 14 -15.89 0.42 0.23
C GLU A 14 -15.08 1.65 -0.22
N PRO A 15 -15.28 2.12 -1.47
CA PRO A 15 -14.65 3.34 -1.98
C PRO A 15 -14.85 4.53 -1.03
N SER A 16 -13.73 5.15 -0.67
CA SER A 16 -13.69 6.32 0.21
C SER A 16 -12.36 7.08 0.06
N GLU A 17 -12.32 8.30 0.62
CA GLU A 17 -11.11 9.13 0.69
C GLU A 17 -10.08 8.63 1.72
N GLU A 18 -10.34 7.52 2.42
CA GLU A 18 -9.39 6.91 3.37
C GLU A 18 -8.06 6.62 2.67
N LEU A 19 -6.94 7.09 3.25
CA LEU A 19 -5.62 6.83 2.71
C LEU A 19 -5.11 5.42 3.06
N LEU A 20 -4.43 4.83 2.08
CA LEU A 20 -3.72 3.56 2.18
C LEU A 20 -2.23 3.85 2.15
N PHE A 21 -1.56 3.69 3.28
CA PHE A 21 -0.14 3.95 3.45
C PHE A 21 0.71 2.82 2.86
N ARG A 22 1.70 3.20 2.05
CA ARG A 22 2.68 2.31 1.44
C ARG A 22 4.07 2.73 1.85
N GLN A 23 4.81 1.77 2.40
CA GLN A 23 6.20 1.92 2.80
C GLN A 23 7.11 1.79 1.57
N ILE A 24 7.89 2.82 1.28
CA ILE A 24 8.73 2.87 0.08
C ILE A 24 10.19 2.62 0.47
N THR A 25 10.67 1.42 0.20
CA THR A 25 12.06 1.03 0.47
C THR A 25 13.00 1.46 -0.67
N VAL A 26 14.31 1.34 -0.46
CA VAL A 26 15.34 1.70 -1.47
C VAL A 26 15.11 1.06 -2.84
N HIS A 27 14.61 -0.18 -2.88
CA HIS A 27 14.36 -0.90 -4.14
C HIS A 27 13.11 -0.42 -4.88
N LEU A 28 12.26 0.35 -4.20
CA LEU A 28 11.06 0.95 -4.75
C LEU A 28 11.26 2.43 -5.10
N MET A 29 12.45 2.99 -4.86
CA MET A 29 12.81 4.36 -5.24
C MET A 29 13.47 4.42 -6.61
N ASN A 30 13.21 5.51 -7.33
CA ASN A 30 13.91 5.89 -8.55
C ASN A 30 14.11 7.41 -8.54
N ASN A 31 15.38 7.86 -8.52
CA ASN A 31 15.76 9.29 -8.47
C ASN A 31 15.03 10.08 -7.36
N GLY A 32 15.01 9.53 -6.14
CA GLY A 32 14.42 10.17 -4.97
C GLY A 32 12.89 10.19 -4.95
N LYS A 33 12.22 9.47 -5.86
CA LYS A 33 10.76 9.36 -5.92
C LYS A 33 10.33 7.90 -5.98
N PRO A 34 9.13 7.55 -5.50
CA PRO A 34 8.57 6.21 -5.72
C PRO A 34 8.59 5.83 -7.21
N SER A 35 8.97 4.59 -7.48
CA SER A 35 8.92 4.00 -8.81
C SER A 35 7.52 3.49 -9.13
N THR A 36 7.25 3.12 -10.39
CA THR A 36 5.98 2.49 -10.77
C THR A 36 5.74 1.17 -10.06
N SER A 37 6.79 0.51 -9.58
CA SER A 37 6.68 -0.75 -8.84
C SER A 37 6.17 -0.56 -7.42
N SER A 38 6.24 0.66 -6.87
CA SER A 38 5.84 0.98 -5.49
C SER A 38 4.39 0.62 -5.16
N PHE A 39 3.50 0.79 -6.13
CA PHE A 39 2.05 0.66 -5.96
C PHE A 39 1.46 -0.61 -6.56
N GLY A 40 2.29 -1.63 -6.82
CA GLY A 40 1.81 -2.92 -7.28
C GLY A 40 2.60 -4.09 -6.71
N PRO A 41 2.15 -5.33 -6.97
CA PRO A 41 2.76 -6.52 -6.40
C PRO A 41 4.20 -6.75 -6.88
N ALA A 42 5.07 -7.18 -5.98
CA ALA A 42 6.21 -8.02 -6.34
C ALA A 42 5.75 -9.46 -6.60
N THR A 43 6.61 -10.29 -7.21
CA THR A 43 6.32 -11.71 -7.41
C THR A 43 5.98 -12.44 -6.10
N SER A 44 6.63 -12.05 -5.00
CA SER A 44 6.38 -12.59 -3.65
C SER A 44 4.98 -12.27 -3.12
N ASP A 45 4.38 -11.18 -3.58
CA ASP A 45 3.12 -10.68 -3.05
C ASP A 45 1.92 -11.45 -3.62
N LYS A 46 2.13 -12.27 -4.66
CA LYS A 46 1.07 -13.06 -5.32
C LYS A 46 -0.16 -12.23 -5.67
N GLY A 47 0.04 -10.98 -6.10
CA GLY A 47 -1.05 -10.06 -6.44
C GLY A 47 -1.64 -9.27 -5.27
N LYS A 48 -1.08 -9.39 -4.05
CA LYS A 48 -1.56 -8.73 -2.83
C LYS A 48 -0.50 -7.79 -2.22
N PRO A 49 -0.08 -6.69 -2.90
CA PRO A 49 0.84 -5.72 -2.28
C PRO A 49 0.24 -5.14 -1.00
N SER A 50 1.00 -5.16 0.09
CA SER A 50 0.56 -4.70 1.41
C SER A 50 0.47 -3.17 1.52
N PHE A 51 -0.56 -2.71 2.20
CA PHE A 51 -0.76 -1.32 2.63
C PHE A 51 -1.17 -1.30 4.10
N SER A 52 -1.21 -0.11 4.69
CA SER A 52 -1.78 0.13 6.02
C SER A 52 -2.89 1.17 5.93
N ARG A 53 -4.01 0.91 6.59
CA ARG A 53 -5.20 1.77 6.65
C ARG A 53 -4.97 2.98 7.54
N GLU A 54 -5.20 4.18 7.01
CA GLU A 54 -5.15 5.43 7.77
C GLU A 54 -6.13 5.46 8.94
N SER A 55 -7.30 4.84 8.79
CA SER A 55 -8.30 4.78 9.86
C SER A 55 -7.87 3.94 11.07
N VAL A 56 -6.81 3.13 10.94
CA VAL A 56 -6.37 2.17 11.97
C VAL A 56 -5.00 2.52 12.55
N VAL A 57 -4.09 3.05 11.74
CA VAL A 57 -2.72 3.33 12.16
C VAL A 57 -2.21 4.63 11.54
N SER A 58 -1.43 5.40 12.28
CA SER A 58 -0.78 6.60 11.74
C SER A 58 0.31 6.23 10.73
N ALA A 59 0.63 7.14 9.81
CA ALA A 59 1.74 6.92 8.87
C ALA A 59 3.08 6.69 9.59
N LYS A 60 3.33 7.40 10.69
CA LYS A 60 4.52 7.24 11.54
C LYS A 60 4.59 5.86 12.17
N ASP A 61 3.50 5.39 12.77
CA ASP A 61 3.47 4.08 13.42
C ASP A 61 3.56 2.95 12.41
N ALA A 62 2.95 3.10 11.23
CA ALA A 62 3.09 2.15 10.13
C ALA A 62 4.54 2.07 9.63
N GLN A 63 5.23 3.21 9.50
CA GLN A 63 6.64 3.25 9.12
C GLN A 63 7.54 2.64 10.20
N THR A 64 7.30 3.00 11.46
CA THR A 64 8.05 2.48 12.61
C THR A 64 7.92 0.97 12.71
N TRP A 65 6.69 0.45 12.59
CA TRP A 65 6.45 -0.98 12.58
C TRP A 65 7.17 -1.65 11.41
N HIS A 66 7.09 -1.08 10.20
CA HIS A 66 7.80 -1.63 9.04
C HIS A 66 9.31 -1.71 9.28
N ASN A 67 9.93 -0.65 9.78
CA ASN A 67 11.37 -0.61 10.01
C ASN A 67 11.83 -1.60 11.10
N GLN A 68 10.95 -1.98 12.02
CA GLN A 68 11.24 -2.98 13.06
C GLN A 68 11.06 -4.43 12.60
N HIS A 69 10.19 -4.69 11.61
CA HIS A 69 9.76 -6.06 11.27
C HIS A 69 10.09 -6.48 9.83
N ALA A 70 10.36 -5.54 8.92
CA ALA A 70 10.72 -5.82 7.53
C ALA A 70 12.25 -5.95 7.37
N LYS A 71 12.66 -6.57 6.26
CA LYS A 71 14.09 -6.76 5.92
C LYS A 71 14.76 -5.50 5.36
N SER A 72 13.97 -4.55 4.90
CA SER A 72 14.44 -3.33 4.26
C SER A 72 13.74 -2.15 4.90
N GLU A 73 14.50 -1.10 5.19
CA GLU A 73 13.97 0.11 5.79
C GLU A 73 13.11 0.90 4.79
N SER A 74 12.04 1.49 5.30
CA SER A 74 11.21 2.45 4.59
C SER A 74 11.91 3.80 4.55
N LEU A 75 12.21 4.29 3.35
CA LEU A 75 12.76 5.62 3.10
C LEU A 75 11.68 6.72 3.16
N GLY A 76 10.41 6.32 3.28
CA GLY A 76 9.29 7.24 3.44
C GLY A 76 7.96 6.58 3.13
N VAL A 77 6.88 7.29 3.47
CA VAL A 77 5.50 6.82 3.30
C VAL A 77 4.85 7.59 2.17
N TRP A 78 4.24 6.89 1.24
CA TRP A 78 3.33 7.48 0.26
C TRP A 78 1.96 6.82 0.39
N SER A 79 0.94 7.44 -0.17
CA SER A 79 -0.41 6.89 -0.11
C SER A 79 -1.19 7.12 -1.38
N VAL A 80 -2.22 6.27 -1.52
CA VAL A 80 -3.36 6.45 -2.41
C VAL A 80 -4.63 6.29 -1.58
N SER A 81 -5.75 6.90 -1.99
CA SER A 81 -7.03 6.63 -1.33
C SER A 81 -7.67 5.32 -1.81
N VAL A 82 -8.64 4.81 -1.06
CA VAL A 82 -9.47 3.68 -1.51
C VAL A 82 -10.21 4.05 -2.81
N ASP A 83 -10.71 5.29 -2.93
CA ASP A 83 -11.32 5.81 -4.16
C ASP A 83 -10.35 5.83 -5.35
N GLU A 84 -9.09 6.21 -5.14
CA GLU A 84 -8.07 6.20 -6.19
C GLU A 84 -7.79 4.77 -6.68
N ALA A 85 -7.72 3.79 -5.76
CA ALA A 85 -7.62 2.38 -6.12
C ALA A 85 -8.85 1.91 -6.92
N ALA A 86 -10.06 2.17 -6.40
CA ALA A 86 -11.33 1.84 -7.05
C ALA A 86 -11.46 2.45 -8.45
N SER A 87 -10.98 3.68 -8.64
CA SER A 87 -11.01 4.37 -9.94
C SER A 87 -10.19 3.67 -11.04
N THR A 88 -9.24 2.82 -10.65
CA THR A 88 -8.43 1.99 -11.56
C THR A 88 -9.01 0.60 -11.78
N GLY A 89 -10.16 0.29 -11.18
CA GLY A 89 -10.78 -1.04 -11.21
C GLY A 89 -10.12 -2.04 -10.26
N LEU A 90 -9.34 -1.57 -9.29
CA LEU A 90 -8.80 -2.37 -8.20
C LEU A 90 -9.74 -2.32 -6.99
N ARG A 91 -9.71 -3.36 -6.18
CA ARG A 91 -10.43 -3.43 -4.91
C ARG A 91 -9.42 -3.42 -3.77
N THR A 92 -9.74 -2.80 -2.65
CA THR A 92 -8.92 -2.85 -1.45
C THR A 92 -9.56 -3.82 -0.46
N ILE A 93 -8.76 -4.72 0.07
CA ILE A 93 -9.21 -5.79 0.95
C ILE A 93 -8.63 -5.58 2.35
N ASP A 94 -9.50 -5.48 3.33
CA ASP A 94 -9.17 -5.63 4.74
C ASP A 94 -9.03 -7.12 5.04
N ASP A 95 -7.86 -7.51 5.55
CA ASP A 95 -7.59 -8.89 5.95
C ASP A 95 -7.31 -8.98 7.46
N SER A 96 -7.68 -7.98 8.26
CA SER A 96 -7.40 -7.92 9.70
C SER A 96 -7.95 -9.13 10.47
N ALA A 97 -9.09 -9.69 10.04
CA ALA A 97 -9.69 -10.88 10.63
C ALA A 97 -9.04 -12.20 10.14
N VAL A 98 -8.17 -12.15 9.11
CA VAL A 98 -7.40 -13.31 8.65
C VAL A 98 -6.24 -13.56 9.62
N PRO A 99 -6.18 -14.72 10.29
CA PRO A 99 -5.09 -15.04 11.21
C PRO A 99 -3.73 -14.99 10.48
N PRO A 100 -2.70 -14.37 11.06
CA PRO A 100 -1.37 -14.40 10.46
C PRO A 100 -0.83 -15.84 10.46
N ALA A 101 0.09 -16.13 9.54
CA ALA A 101 0.83 -17.39 9.58
C ALA A 101 1.60 -17.49 10.92
N PRO A 102 1.82 -18.69 11.49
CA PRO A 102 2.36 -18.84 12.85
C PRO A 102 3.74 -18.19 13.09
N TRP A 103 4.49 -17.90 12.02
CA TRP A 103 5.84 -17.30 12.01
C TRP A 103 5.84 -15.86 11.46
N SER A 104 4.68 -15.25 11.27
CA SER A 104 4.52 -13.92 10.72
C SER A 104 3.71 -13.04 11.66
N GLN A 105 4.05 -11.75 11.69
CA GLN A 105 3.23 -10.73 12.30
C GLN A 105 2.59 -9.90 11.20
N LYS A 106 1.34 -9.51 11.42
CA LYS A 106 0.60 -8.63 10.53
C LYS A 106 0.84 -7.18 10.95
N ALA A 107 1.08 -6.31 9.97
CA ALA A 107 1.23 -4.89 10.24
C ALA A 107 -0.07 -4.32 10.84
N PRO A 108 0.00 -3.34 11.74
CA PRO A 108 -1.19 -2.63 12.19
C PRO A 108 -1.92 -2.01 10.99
N GLY A 109 -3.25 -2.14 10.96
CA GLY A 109 -4.08 -1.69 9.85
C GLY A 109 -3.77 -2.35 8.51
N HIS A 110 -3.12 -3.51 8.48
CA HIS A 110 -2.78 -4.17 7.23
C HIS A 110 -4.03 -4.38 6.36
N CYS A 111 -3.86 -4.05 5.08
CA CYS A 111 -4.79 -4.34 4.00
C CYS A 111 -3.96 -4.60 2.75
N TYR A 112 -4.60 -4.99 1.66
CA TYR A 112 -3.94 -5.09 0.37
C TYR A 112 -4.83 -4.62 -0.77
N VAL A 113 -4.20 -4.14 -1.85
CA VAL A 113 -4.91 -3.82 -3.09
C VAL A 113 -4.89 -5.06 -4.00
N ASP A 114 -6.04 -5.55 -4.45
CA ASP A 114 -6.18 -6.85 -5.12
C ASP A 114 -5.90 -6.77 -6.63
N TYR A 115 -4.73 -7.26 -7.03
CA TYR A 115 -4.31 -7.37 -8.43
C TYR A 115 -4.51 -8.78 -9.00
N ARG A 116 -5.00 -9.76 -8.23
CA ARG A 116 -4.94 -11.19 -8.60
C ARG A 116 -5.69 -11.53 -9.89
N ALA A 117 -6.76 -10.79 -10.20
CA ALA A 117 -7.56 -10.97 -11.41
C ALA A 117 -7.06 -10.17 -12.63
N MET A 118 -5.96 -9.42 -12.49
CA MET A 118 -5.48 -8.52 -13.53
C MET A 118 -4.53 -9.20 -14.53
N GLU A 119 -4.70 -8.85 -15.80
CA GLU A 119 -3.68 -9.11 -16.80
C GLU A 119 -2.49 -8.18 -16.59
N LYS A 120 -1.27 -8.65 -16.90
CA LYS A 120 -0.02 -7.90 -16.72
C LYS A 120 -0.03 -6.51 -17.36
N ARG A 121 -0.74 -6.33 -18.48
CA ARG A 121 -0.87 -5.03 -19.12
C ARG A 121 -1.71 -4.06 -18.28
N ALA A 122 -2.91 -4.48 -17.88
CA ALA A 122 -3.81 -3.69 -17.05
C ALA A 122 -3.16 -3.37 -15.68
N GLU A 123 -2.48 -4.34 -15.09
CA GLU A 123 -1.71 -4.16 -13.86
C GLU A 123 -0.68 -3.03 -13.99
N ARG A 124 0.10 -2.99 -15.09
CA ARG A 124 1.08 -1.91 -15.34
C ARG A 124 0.42 -0.55 -15.51
N GLU A 125 -0.74 -0.49 -16.15
CA GLU A 125 -1.51 0.73 -16.35
C GLU A 125 -2.03 1.27 -15.00
N CYS A 126 -2.62 0.40 -14.16
CA CYS A 126 -3.12 0.77 -12.83
C CYS A 126 -1.99 1.28 -11.93
N ARG A 127 -0.86 0.56 -11.85
CA ARG A 127 0.33 0.99 -11.10
C ARG A 127 0.81 2.39 -11.49
N ALA A 128 0.81 2.70 -12.79
CA ALA A 128 1.21 4.01 -13.28
C ALA A 128 0.23 5.12 -12.88
N VAL A 129 -1.07 4.82 -12.86
CA VAL A 129 -2.11 5.75 -12.39
C VAL A 129 -1.99 5.99 -10.89
N LEU A 130 -1.88 4.93 -10.08
CA LEU A 130 -1.69 5.05 -8.63
C LEU A 130 -0.41 5.81 -8.27
N LEU A 131 0.68 5.55 -8.99
CA LEU A 131 1.90 6.33 -8.80
C LEU A 131 1.66 7.83 -9.04
N ARG A 132 0.90 8.22 -10.09
CA ARG A 132 0.63 9.64 -10.36
C ARG A 132 -0.18 10.28 -9.24
N PHE A 133 -1.15 9.58 -8.67
CA PHE A 133 -1.90 10.06 -7.50
C PHE A 133 -0.97 10.28 -6.31
N ALA A 134 -0.17 9.27 -5.96
CA ALA A 134 0.79 9.37 -4.85
C ALA A 134 1.84 10.48 -5.06
N LEU A 135 2.37 10.63 -6.28
CA LEU A 135 3.33 11.69 -6.58
C LEU A 135 2.70 13.09 -6.54
N LYS A 136 1.44 13.22 -6.94
CA LYS A 136 0.68 14.47 -6.86
C LYS A 136 0.42 14.86 -5.40
N ARG A 137 0.11 13.88 -4.55
CA ARG A 137 -0.09 14.07 -3.11
C ARG A 137 1.21 14.41 -2.38
N GLY A 138 2.32 13.81 -2.80
CA GLY A 138 3.60 13.93 -2.12
C GLY A 138 3.80 12.86 -1.05
N GLN A 139 4.95 12.92 -0.38
CA GLN A 139 5.24 12.07 0.77
C GLN A 139 4.28 12.40 1.91
N VAL A 140 3.78 11.38 2.61
CA VAL A 140 2.97 11.54 3.81
C VAL A 140 3.92 11.85 4.97
N PRO A 141 3.73 12.97 5.71
CA PRO A 141 4.57 13.30 6.84
C PRO A 141 4.53 12.23 7.92
N THR A 142 5.69 11.84 8.44
CA THR A 142 5.80 10.90 9.58
C THR A 142 6.33 11.56 10.85
N GLY A 143 6.37 12.90 10.86
CA GLY A 143 6.64 13.70 12.05
C GLY A 143 8.12 13.87 12.41
N ASP A 144 9.03 13.41 11.56
CA ASP A 144 10.47 13.70 11.65
C ASP A 144 10.95 14.67 10.54
N ASP A 145 10.02 15.13 9.69
CA ASP A 145 10.26 16.20 8.72
C ASP A 145 10.33 17.54 9.49
N GLU A 146 11.47 17.83 10.12
CA GLU A 146 11.79 19.20 10.49
C GLU A 146 11.81 20.03 9.20
N GLU A 147 10.85 20.95 9.05
CA GLU A 147 11.00 22.00 8.07
C GLU A 147 12.34 22.70 8.32
N PRO A 148 13.20 22.89 7.30
CA PRO A 148 14.36 23.73 7.46
C PRO A 148 13.85 25.12 7.85
N THR A 149 14.13 25.52 9.09
CA THR A 149 13.85 26.86 9.58
C THR A 149 14.60 27.83 8.68
N ALA A 150 13.84 28.66 7.98
CA ALA A 150 14.34 29.74 7.12
C ALA A 150 15.02 30.85 7.94
#